data_AF-A0A382QVR3-F1
#
_entry.id   AF-A0A382QVR3-F1
#
_cell.length_a   1.000
_cell.length_b   1.000
_cell.length_c   1.000
_cell.angle_alpha   90.00
_cell.angle_beta   90.00
_cell.angle_gamma   90.00
#
_symmetry.space_group_name_H-M   'P 1'
#
loop_
_entity.id
_entity.type
_entity.pdbx_description
1 polymer ?
#
loop_
_entity_poly.entity_id
_entity_poly.type
_entity_poly.pdbx_seq_one_letter_code
_entity_poly.pdbx_strand_id
1 'polypeptide(L)'
;MSLDSCYECNKEISTKAIVCHQCGAPQKKRSLGDQALYSIALMYSVLFWYLFHPYWTSGWVGITRGTWITTSNFICGLIYAAGFYLWDKFFYRNRRK
;
A
#
# COMPACT_ATOMS: atom_id res chain seq x y z
N MET A 1 34.84 -5.73 -7.38
CA MET A 1 33.40 -6.03 -7.51
C MET A 1 32.94 -6.60 -6.18
N SER A 2 32.06 -5.94 -5.42
CA SER A 2 31.52 -6.52 -4.19
C SER A 2 30.45 -7.55 -4.56
N LEU A 3 30.69 -8.80 -4.15
CA LEU A 3 29.75 -9.91 -4.24
C LEU A 3 29.11 -10.07 -2.86
N ASP A 4 27.79 -10.21 -2.83
CA ASP A 4 27.03 -10.55 -1.63
C ASP A 4 26.59 -12.01 -1.72
N SER A 5 26.36 -12.68 -0.59
CA SER A 5 25.78 -14.02 -0.60
C SER A 5 24.25 -13.94 -0.65
N CYS A 6 23.64 -14.73 -1.52
CA CYS A 6 22.19 -14.89 -1.55
C CYS A 6 21.71 -15.54 -0.23
N TYR A 7 20.76 -14.91 0.47
CA TYR A 7 20.23 -15.42 1.74
C TYR A 7 19.55 -16.80 1.65
N GLU A 8 19.02 -17.19 0.49
CA GLU A 8 18.41 -18.52 0.26
C GLU A 8 19.45 -19.59 -0.09
N CYS A 9 20.22 -19.39 -1.16
CA CYS A 9 21.10 -20.43 -1.72
C CYS A 9 22.57 -20.29 -1.34
N ASN A 10 22.95 -19.27 -0.54
CA ASN A 10 24.32 -18.94 -0.14
C ASN A 10 25.32 -18.73 -1.30
N LYS A 11 24.84 -18.63 -2.54
CA LYS A 11 25.70 -18.39 -3.69
C LYS A 11 26.01 -16.91 -3.86
N GLU A 12 27.22 -16.64 -4.34
CA GLU A 12 27.68 -15.30 -4.62
C GLU A 12 26.86 -14.66 -5.75
N ILE A 13 26.36 -13.46 -5.48
CA ILE A 13 25.58 -12.64 -6.39
C ILE A 13 26.14 -11.23 -6.41
N SER A 14 25.94 -10.53 -7.53
CA SER A 14 26.28 -9.10 -7.58
C SER A 14 25.45 -8.33 -6.54
N THR A 15 26.08 -7.42 -5.80
CA THR A 15 25.41 -6.50 -4.87
C THR A 15 24.32 -5.63 -5.51
N LYS A 16 24.31 -5.49 -6.85
CA LYS A 16 23.24 -4.80 -7.60
C LYS A 16 22.11 -5.72 -8.06
N ALA A 17 22.22 -7.04 -7.88
CA ALA A 17 21.22 -7.99 -8.34
C ALA A 17 19.92 -7.83 -7.54
N ILE A 18 18.83 -7.52 -8.22
CA ILE A 18 17.49 -7.41 -7.60
C ILE A 18 16.95 -8.81 -7.28
N VAL A 19 17.34 -9.81 -8.08
CA VAL A 19 16.91 -11.20 -7.98
C VAL A 19 18.14 -12.10 -8.14
N CYS A 20 18.23 -13.16 -7.34
CA CYS A 20 19.26 -14.18 -7.52
C CYS A 20 19.01 -14.96 -8.82
N HIS A 21 19.98 -14.98 -9.73
CA HIS A 21 19.87 -15.73 -10.98
C HIS A 21 19.80 -17.26 -10.80
N GLN A 22 20.21 -17.76 -9.62
CA GLN A 22 20.28 -19.20 -9.35
C GLN A 22 19.00 -19.75 -8.71
N CYS A 23 18.43 -19.04 -7.74
CA CYS A 23 17.23 -19.51 -7.02
C CYS A 23 15.99 -18.64 -7.27
N GLY A 24 16.12 -17.51 -7.97
CA GLY A 24 15.01 -16.58 -8.21
C GLY A 24 14.60 -15.76 -6.99
N ALA A 25 15.33 -15.85 -5.87
CA ALA A 25 15.00 -15.13 -4.64
C ALA A 25 15.27 -13.62 -4.77
N PRO A 26 14.32 -12.75 -4.38
CA PRO A 26 14.48 -11.30 -4.43
C PRO A 26 15.45 -10.82 -3.34
N GLN A 27 16.57 -10.21 -3.74
CA GLN A 27 17.64 -9.82 -2.82
C GLN A 27 17.43 -8.45 -2.20
N LYS A 28 16.58 -7.63 -2.83
CA LYS A 28 16.18 -6.35 -2.26
C LYS A 28 14.99 -6.57 -1.31
N LYS A 29 15.28 -6.79 -0.03
CA LYS A 29 14.26 -6.65 1.02
C LYS A 29 13.75 -5.22 0.97
N ARG A 30 12.48 -5.03 0.58
CA ARG A 30 11.83 -3.72 0.67
C ARG A 30 11.87 -3.32 2.14
N SER A 31 12.34 -2.10 2.45
CA SER A 31 12.58 -1.75 3.84
C SER A 31 11.26 -1.84 4.62
N LEU A 32 11.29 -2.44 5.81
CA LEU A 32 10.13 -2.47 6.72
C LEU A 32 9.61 -1.04 7.00
N GLY A 33 10.51 -0.04 6.93
CA GLY A 33 10.16 1.38 7.05
C GLY A 33 9.24 1.86 5.93
N ASP A 34 9.52 1.56 4.67
CA ASP A 34 8.65 1.95 3.55
C ASP A 34 7.25 1.33 3.69
N GLN A 35 7.19 0.06 4.11
CA GLN A 35 5.92 -0.64 4.33
C GLN A 35 5.11 -0.03 5.47
N ALA A 36 5.75 0.34 6.58
CA ALA A 36 5.10 1.01 7.69
C ALA A 36 4.57 2.39 7.26
N LEU A 37 5.37 3.16 6.52
CA LEU A 37 4.97 4.47 5.99
C LEU A 37 3.75 4.38 5.07
N TYR A 38 3.71 3.43 4.14
CA TYR A 38 2.54 3.24 3.28
C TYR A 38 1.29 2.84 4.08
N SER A 39 1.45 2.00 5.10
CA SER A 39 0.33 1.56 5.95
C SER A 39 -0.20 2.72 6.80
N ILE A 40 0.70 3.53 7.38
CA ILE A 40 0.35 4.75 8.12
C ILE A 40 -0.34 5.77 7.21
N ALA A 41 0.18 6.00 6.00
CA ALA A 41 -0.42 6.91 5.04
C ALA A 41 -1.85 6.49 4.65
N LEU A 42 -2.06 5.18 4.46
CA LEU A 42 -3.38 4.63 4.16
C LEU A 42 -4.33 4.84 5.35
N MET A 43 -3.91 4.56 6.58
CA MET A 43 -4.71 4.83 7.78
C MET A 43 -5.03 6.32 7.95
N TYR A 44 -4.04 7.20 7.77
CA TYR A 44 -4.23 8.65 7.85
C TYR A 44 -5.21 9.16 6.79
N SER A 45 -5.16 8.62 5.57
CA SER A 45 -6.09 9.00 4.51
C SER A 45 -7.54 8.66 4.88
N VAL A 46 -7.79 7.51 5.53
CA VAL A 46 -9.12 7.11 6.02
C VAL A 46 -9.62 8.05 7.11
N LEU A 47 -8.77 8.33 8.11
CA LEU A 47 -9.10 9.19 9.24
C LEU A 47 -9.36 10.64 8.79
N PHE A 48 -8.47 11.17 7.96
CA PHE A 48 -8.63 12.51 7.39
C PHE A 48 -9.95 12.62 6.63
N TRP A 49 -10.29 11.62 5.82
CA TRP A 49 -11.56 11.61 5.11
C TRP A 49 -12.75 11.61 6.08
N TYR A 50 -12.81 10.66 7.02
CA TYR A 50 -13.94 10.58 7.95
C TYR A 50 -14.17 11.86 8.77
N LEU A 51 -13.08 12.54 9.13
CA LEU A 51 -13.13 13.76 9.95
C LEU A 51 -13.42 15.02 9.12
N PHE A 52 -12.86 15.15 7.92
CA PHE A 52 -12.96 16.37 7.11
C PHE A 52 -14.05 16.31 6.05
N HIS A 53 -14.52 15.12 5.68
CA HIS A 53 -15.63 14.95 4.71
C HIS A 53 -16.92 15.66 5.14
N PRO A 54 -17.37 15.59 6.41
CA PRO A 54 -18.58 16.31 6.85
C PRO A 54 -18.42 17.84 6.76
N TYR A 55 -17.23 18.35 7.11
CA TYR A 55 -16.93 19.78 7.02
C TYR A 55 -16.98 20.28 5.58
N TRP A 56 -16.40 19.53 4.64
CA TRP A 56 -16.36 19.92 3.23
C TRP A 56 -17.71 19.75 2.51
N THR A 57 -18.49 18.74 2.91
CA THR A 57 -19.80 18.44 2.29
C THR A 57 -20.97 19.20 2.89
N SER A 58 -20.82 19.81 4.06
CA SER A 58 -21.87 20.59 4.76
C SER A 58 -22.59 21.61 3.85
N GLY A 59 -21.85 22.34 3.01
CA GLY A 59 -22.41 23.29 2.04
C GLY A 59 -23.16 22.65 0.86
N TRP A 60 -22.86 21.39 0.55
CA TRP A 60 -23.46 20.65 -0.57
C TRP A 60 -24.71 19.87 -0.19
N VAL A 61 -24.90 19.55 1.11
CA VAL A 61 -26.06 18.80 1.61
C VAL A 61 -27.37 19.53 1.33
N GLY A 62 -27.38 20.86 1.48
CA GLY A 62 -28.54 21.70 1.20
C GLY A 62 -28.95 21.70 -0.27
N ILE A 63 -27.98 21.62 -1.19
CA ILE A 63 -28.21 21.65 -2.64
C ILE A 63 -28.65 20.27 -3.16
N THR A 64 -28.10 19.19 -2.59
CA THR A 64 -28.23 17.84 -3.16
C THR A 64 -29.16 16.92 -2.39
N ARG A 65 -29.86 17.43 -1.35
CA ARG A 65 -30.72 16.66 -0.44
C ARG A 65 -30.04 15.41 0.13
N GLY A 66 -28.72 15.45 0.32
CA GLY A 66 -27.95 14.34 0.91
C GLY A 66 -27.55 13.22 -0.06
N THR A 67 -28.08 13.16 -1.29
CA THR A 67 -27.71 12.13 -2.29
C THR A 67 -26.22 12.17 -2.64
N TRP A 68 -25.62 13.37 -2.64
CA TRP A 68 -24.19 13.55 -2.90
C TRP A 68 -23.31 12.93 -1.81
N ILE A 69 -23.71 13.02 -0.55
CA ILE A 69 -22.98 12.42 0.57
C ILE A 69 -22.95 10.90 0.44
N THR A 70 -24.10 10.29 0.12
CA THR A 70 -24.20 8.83 0.00
C THR A 70 -23.35 8.31 -1.16
N THR A 71 -23.41 8.96 -2.33
CA THR A 71 -22.62 8.58 -3.50
C THR A 71 -21.12 8.79 -3.28
N SER A 72 -20.74 9.91 -2.64
CA SER A 72 -19.34 10.21 -2.31
C SER A 72 -18.77 9.18 -1.34
N ASN A 73 -19.51 8.81 -0.29
CA ASN A 73 -19.10 7.78 0.66
C ASN A 73 -18.98 6.40 0.00
N PHE A 74 -19.88 6.07 -0.92
CA PHE A 74 -19.83 4.81 -1.68
C PHE A 74 -18.58 4.73 -2.57
N ILE A 75 -18.30 5.77 -3.36
CA ILE A 75 -17.10 5.83 -4.23
C ILE A 75 -15.82 5.72 -3.41
N CYS A 76 -15.74 6.42 -2.28
CA CYS A 76 -14.58 6.34 -1.41
C CYS A 76 -14.43 4.98 -0.75
N GLY A 77 -15.52 4.35 -0.32
CA GLY A 77 -15.52 2.96 0.16
C GLY A 77 -14.92 2.00 -0.87
N LEU A 78 -15.25 2.16 -2.16
CA LEU A 78 -14.65 1.37 -3.24
C LEU A 78 -13.16 1.64 -3.41
N ILE A 79 -12.71 2.90 -3.34
CA ILE A 79 -11.29 3.26 -3.42
C ILE A 79 -10.51 2.64 -2.24
N TYR A 80 -11.06 2.68 -1.02
CA TYR A 80 -10.44 2.06 0.14
C TYR A 80 -10.39 0.54 0.04
N ALA A 81 -11.48 -0.11 -0.38
CA ALA A 81 -11.50 -1.55 -0.58
C ALA A 81 -10.49 -1.99 -1.66
N ALA A 82 -10.40 -1.26 -2.77
CA ALA A 82 -9.42 -1.50 -3.81
C ALA A 82 -7.98 -1.27 -3.32
N GLY A 83 -7.74 -0.18 -2.58
CA GLY A 83 -6.44 0.12 -1.98
C GLY A 83 -6.00 -0.96 -0.99
N PHE A 84 -6.91 -1.43 -0.15
CA PHE A 84 -6.66 -2.51 0.80
C PHE A 84 -6.42 -3.86 0.10
N TYR A 85 -7.19 -4.19 -0.93
CA TYR A 85 -6.99 -5.39 -1.75
C TYR A 85 -5.62 -5.38 -2.44
N LEU A 86 -5.23 -4.25 -3.02
CA LEU A 86 -3.90 -4.09 -3.64
C LEU A 86 -2.80 -4.19 -2.58
N TRP A 87 -2.98 -3.56 -1.42
CA TRP A 87 -2.07 -3.68 -0.29
C TRP A 87 -1.91 -5.16 0.10
N ASP A 88 -2.99 -5.87 0.39
CA ASP A 88 -2.93 -7.29 0.75
C ASP A 88 -2.23 -8.13 -0.34
N LYS A 89 -2.60 -7.96 -1.61
CA LYS A 89 -2.00 -8.70 -2.72
C LYS A 89 -0.49 -8.44 -2.87
N PHE A 90 -0.04 -7.20 -2.70
CA PHE A 90 1.37 -6.85 -2.83
C PHE A 90 2.19 -7.21 -1.58
N PHE A 91 1.63 -7.09 -0.38
CA PHE A 91 2.35 -7.30 0.87
C PHE A 91 2.25 -8.73 1.42
N TYR A 92 1.09 -9.41 1.29
CA TYR A 92 0.93 -10.81 1.70
C TYR A 92 1.76 -11.75 0.82
N ARG A 93 1.90 -11.43 -0.48
CA ARG A 93 2.75 -12.18 -1.42
C ARG A 93 4.25 -12.04 -1.11
N ASN A 94 4.64 -10.98 -0.43
CA ASN A 94 6.02 -10.73 0.01
C ASN A 94 6.36 -11.30 1.40
N ARG A 95 5.36 -11.72 2.20
CA ARG A 95 5.57 -12.41 3.50
C ARG A 95 5.65 -13.94 3.40
N ARG A 96 5.15 -14.53 2.31
CA ARG A 96 5.08 -16.00 2.11
C ARG A 96 6.21 -16.56 1.22
N LYS A 97 7.18 -15.74 0.83
CA LYS A 97 8.38 -16.12 0.08
C LYS A 97 9.59 -15.50 0.75
#